data_AF-A0A139Q284-F1
#
_entry.id   AF-A0A139Q284-F1
#
_cell.length_a   1.000
_cell.length_b   1.000
_cell.length_c   1.000
_cell.angle_alpha   90.00
_cell.angle_beta   90.00
_cell.angle_gamma   90.00
#
_symmetry.space_group_name_H-M   'P 1'
#
loop_
_entity.id
_entity.type
_entity.pdbx_description
1 polymer ?
#
loop_
_entity_poly.entity_id
_entity_poly.type
_entity_poly.pdbx_seq_one_letter_code
_entity_poly.pdbx_strand_id
1 'polypeptide(L)'
;MRQLVRIEKGEFRPTIKTLEYIADRLEIPSYVLMPDYKELPKRYQELKYFLLHHPDYGDKELQEQKEEYFDEIFENFYDDLPRDEKMIVDCLQAIDEVRATDNEQYGIALLDESFEELWNQREFSFSDLLKIRLYFLCSYLENIKKGQLSISEQQKLQLMFQKVCNNVENSGTDDLFLVRDVLFAGLGSCELLNDLELFKLAVEKLNWISEKTRDFQKQPIVLMVEWKYYLQTDYDTAKQKYEEAKMMARMFGNEKLIVSLDKEWSKDNKRV
;
A
#
# COMPACT_ATOMS: atom_id res chain seq x y z
N MET A 1 -26.89 0.15 9.32
CA MET A 1 -28.25 -0.37 9.04
C MET A 1 -28.40 -1.04 7.66
N ARG A 2 -27.75 -0.55 6.58
CA ARG A 2 -27.87 -1.15 5.23
C ARG A 2 -27.16 -2.51 5.02
N GLN A 3 -26.15 -2.85 5.82
CA GLN A 3 -25.38 -4.09 5.66
C GLN A 3 -26.06 -5.32 6.27
N LEU A 4 -26.62 -5.22 7.48
CA LEU A 4 -27.37 -6.30 8.16
C LEU A 4 -28.58 -6.80 7.35
N VAL A 5 -29.37 -5.89 6.77
CA VAL A 5 -30.54 -6.25 5.94
C VAL A 5 -30.15 -7.02 4.67
N ARG A 6 -28.92 -6.85 4.17
CA ARG A 6 -28.41 -7.59 3.00
C ARG A 6 -27.84 -8.96 3.39
N ILE A 7 -27.29 -9.08 4.61
CA ILE A 7 -26.91 -10.37 5.21
C ILE A 7 -28.16 -11.24 5.37
N GLU A 8 -29.22 -10.70 5.95
CA GLU A 8 -30.49 -11.41 6.17
C GLU A 8 -31.17 -11.87 4.87
N LYS A 9 -30.86 -11.23 3.73
CA LYS A 9 -31.39 -11.58 2.40
C LYS A 9 -30.53 -12.57 1.61
N GLY A 10 -29.39 -13.01 2.15
CA GLY A 10 -28.45 -13.88 1.45
C GLY A 10 -27.67 -13.19 0.32
N GLU A 11 -27.76 -11.86 0.21
CA GLU A 11 -27.04 -11.05 -0.78
C GLU A 11 -25.61 -10.71 -0.32
N PHE A 12 -25.25 -11.05 0.92
CA PHE A 12 -23.99 -10.67 1.55
C PHE A 12 -23.37 -11.87 2.26
N ARG A 13 -22.14 -12.22 1.90
CA ARG A 13 -21.34 -13.24 2.58
C ARG A 13 -20.44 -12.57 3.64
N PRO A 14 -20.68 -12.82 4.94
CA PRO A 14 -19.92 -12.19 6.02
C PRO A 14 -18.55 -12.86 6.20
N THR A 15 -17.56 -12.08 6.63
CA THR A 15 -16.25 -12.61 7.07
C THR A 15 -16.36 -13.17 8.48
N ILE A 16 -15.36 -13.94 8.96
CA ILE A 16 -15.31 -14.39 10.37
C ILE A 16 -15.45 -13.20 11.32
N LYS A 17 -14.71 -12.11 11.09
CA LYS A 17 -14.77 -10.90 11.94
C LYS A 17 -16.16 -10.28 11.94
N THR A 18 -16.84 -10.24 10.79
CA THR A 18 -18.23 -9.75 10.71
C THR A 18 -19.18 -10.67 11.48
N LEU A 19 -19.01 -11.98 11.36
CA LEU A 19 -19.81 -12.97 12.08
C LEU A 19 -19.60 -12.89 13.59
N GLU A 20 -18.34 -12.77 14.05
CA GLU A 20 -17.99 -12.60 15.46
C GLU A 20 -18.58 -11.31 16.02
N TYR A 21 -18.49 -10.20 15.28
CA TYR A 21 -19.10 -8.94 15.66
C TYR A 21 -20.63 -9.04 15.79
N ILE A 22 -21.29 -9.70 14.84
CA ILE A 22 -22.75 -9.88 14.88
C ILE A 22 -23.14 -10.81 16.04
N ALA A 23 -22.40 -11.90 16.25
CA ALA A 23 -22.62 -12.85 17.34
C ALA A 23 -22.52 -12.16 18.71
N ASP A 24 -21.48 -11.35 18.91
CA ASP A 24 -21.28 -10.54 20.12
C ASP A 24 -22.44 -9.57 20.36
N ARG A 25 -22.89 -8.87 19.31
CA ARG A 25 -24.04 -7.96 19.38
C ARG A 25 -25.38 -8.63 19.62
N LEU A 26 -25.52 -9.89 19.22
CA LEU A 26 -26.73 -10.70 19.42
C LEU A 26 -26.66 -11.55 20.69
N GLU A 27 -25.57 -11.48 21.46
CA GLU A 27 -25.31 -12.31 22.65
C GLU A 27 -25.46 -13.82 22.38
N ILE A 28 -25.10 -14.25 21.15
CA ILE A 28 -25.11 -15.66 20.75
C ILE A 28 -23.70 -16.16 20.48
N PRO A 29 -23.43 -17.47 20.64
CA PRO A 29 -22.14 -18.03 20.25
C PRO A 29 -21.88 -17.88 18.74
N SER A 30 -20.66 -17.51 18.35
CA SER A 30 -20.29 -17.28 16.94
C SER A 30 -20.51 -18.51 16.05
N TYR A 31 -20.40 -19.72 16.59
CA TYR A 31 -20.66 -20.96 15.85
C TYR A 31 -22.11 -21.09 15.35
N VAL A 32 -23.06 -20.35 15.93
CA VAL A 32 -24.45 -20.33 15.46
C VAL A 32 -24.56 -19.66 14.09
N LEU A 33 -23.66 -18.71 13.80
CA LEU A 33 -23.58 -18.00 12.51
C LEU A 33 -22.52 -18.60 11.56
N MET A 34 -21.72 -19.57 12.03
CA MET A 34 -20.70 -20.25 11.23
C MET A 34 -21.20 -21.17 10.10
N PRO A 35 -22.44 -21.71 10.05
CA PRO A 35 -22.91 -22.48 8.90
C PRO A 35 -22.85 -21.71 7.57
N ASP A 36 -22.91 -20.38 7.64
CA ASP A 36 -22.83 -19.48 6.47
C ASP A 36 -21.37 -19.10 6.12
N TYR A 37 -20.39 -19.51 6.93
CA TYR A 37 -18.99 -19.24 6.68
C TYR A 37 -18.41 -20.23 5.65
N LYS A 38 -17.75 -19.68 4.63
CA LYS A 38 -16.93 -20.44 3.69
C LYS A 38 -15.50 -19.93 3.76
N GLU A 39 -14.56 -20.84 3.98
CA GLU A 39 -13.15 -20.52 3.85
C GLU A 39 -12.82 -20.09 2.42
N LEU A 40 -11.87 -19.16 2.30
CA LEU A 40 -11.40 -18.70 1.01
C LEU A 40 -10.70 -19.84 0.25
N PRO A 41 -10.93 -20.00 -1.06
CA PRO A 41 -10.24 -21.00 -1.85
C PRO A 41 -8.71 -20.87 -1.71
N LYS A 42 -8.00 -21.98 -1.52
CA LYS A 42 -6.53 -21.96 -1.35
C LYS A 42 -5.81 -21.28 -2.52
N ARG A 43 -6.27 -21.56 -3.74
CA ARG A 43 -5.71 -20.94 -4.95
C ARG A 43 -5.88 -19.43 -4.95
N TYR A 44 -7.05 -18.91 -4.57
CA TYR A 44 -7.24 -17.46 -4.40
C TYR A 44 -6.27 -16.86 -3.37
N GLN A 45 -6.05 -17.55 -2.24
CA GLN A 45 -5.12 -17.07 -1.21
C GLN A 45 -3.68 -17.01 -1.74
N GLU A 46 -3.24 -17.99 -2.55
CA GLU A 46 -1.93 -17.99 -3.20
C GLU A 46 -1.77 -16.82 -4.19
N LEU A 47 -2.79 -16.59 -5.04
CA LEU A 47 -2.80 -15.47 -5.99
C LEU A 47 -2.74 -14.13 -5.26
N LYS A 48 -3.59 -13.94 -4.25
CA LYS A 48 -3.60 -12.73 -3.40
C LYS A 48 -2.24 -12.51 -2.73
N TYR A 49 -1.63 -13.55 -2.17
CA TYR A 49 -0.31 -13.46 -1.54
C TYR A 49 0.73 -12.97 -2.54
N PHE A 50 0.74 -13.56 -3.74
CA PHE A 50 1.67 -13.16 -4.79
C PHE A 50 1.54 -11.68 -5.16
N LEU A 51 0.31 -11.23 -5.47
CA LEU A 51 0.00 -9.85 -5.85
C LEU A 51 0.43 -8.83 -4.77
N LEU A 52 0.33 -9.21 -3.50
CA LEU A 52 0.70 -8.36 -2.37
C LEU A 52 2.21 -8.26 -2.13
N HIS A 53 2.98 -9.32 -2.43
CA HIS A 53 4.36 -9.47 -1.98
C HIS A 53 5.40 -9.31 -3.09
N HIS A 54 4.98 -9.41 -4.36
CA HIS A 54 5.87 -9.38 -5.52
C HIS A 54 5.67 -8.09 -6.33
N PRO A 55 6.30 -6.97 -5.92
CA PRO A 55 6.33 -5.77 -6.75
C PRO A 55 7.11 -6.04 -8.04
N ASP A 56 6.56 -5.59 -9.16
CA ASP A 56 7.18 -5.74 -10.49
C ASP A 56 8.43 -4.88 -10.68
N TYR A 57 8.52 -3.69 -10.04
CA TYR A 57 9.59 -2.72 -10.28
C TYR A 57 9.84 -2.42 -11.77
N GLY A 58 8.79 -2.48 -12.59
CA GLY A 58 8.88 -2.32 -14.05
C GLY A 58 9.41 -3.56 -14.80
N ASP A 59 9.49 -4.73 -14.16
CA ASP A 59 9.74 -6.01 -14.82
C ASP A 59 8.48 -6.46 -15.57
N LYS A 60 8.57 -6.48 -16.90
CA LYS A 60 7.43 -6.77 -17.78
C LYS A 60 6.90 -8.19 -17.63
N GLU A 61 7.78 -9.17 -17.40
CA GLU A 61 7.36 -10.57 -17.23
C GLU A 61 6.51 -10.70 -15.96
N LEU A 62 6.88 -9.97 -14.90
CA LEU A 62 6.13 -9.98 -13.65
C LEU A 62 4.81 -9.19 -13.76
N GLN A 63 4.75 -8.16 -14.61
CA GLN A 63 3.50 -7.46 -14.93
C GLN A 63 2.52 -8.37 -15.69
N GLU A 64 2.98 -9.04 -16.75
CA GLU A 64 2.17 -10.01 -17.50
C GLU A 64 1.64 -11.13 -16.57
N GLN A 65 2.49 -11.64 -15.68
CA GLN A 65 2.07 -12.65 -14.71
C GLN A 65 1.00 -12.15 -13.72
N LYS A 66 1.07 -10.87 -13.31
CA LYS A 66 0.05 -10.27 -12.45
C LYS A 66 -1.28 -10.12 -13.18
N GLU A 67 -1.25 -9.71 -14.45
CA GLU A 67 -2.45 -9.62 -15.31
C GLU A 67 -3.13 -10.99 -15.40
N GLU A 68 -2.38 -12.07 -15.70
CA GLU A 68 -2.90 -13.44 -15.71
C GLU A 68 -3.53 -13.85 -14.37
N TYR A 69 -2.95 -13.41 -13.26
CA TYR A 69 -3.47 -13.71 -11.91
C TYR A 69 -4.74 -12.92 -11.58
N PHE A 70 -4.85 -11.68 -12.03
CA PHE A 70 -6.10 -10.94 -11.93
C PHE A 70 -7.19 -11.60 -12.78
N ASP A 71 -6.90 -11.98 -14.01
CA ASP A 71 -7.84 -12.70 -14.89
C ASP A 71 -8.32 -14.00 -14.21
N GLU A 72 -7.41 -14.80 -13.65
CA GLU A 72 -7.78 -16.02 -12.92
C GLU A 72 -8.70 -15.72 -11.73
N ILE A 73 -8.45 -14.63 -10.99
CA ILE A 73 -9.30 -14.17 -9.88
C ILE A 73 -10.68 -13.79 -10.39
N PHE A 74 -10.78 -12.96 -11.42
CA PHE A 74 -12.06 -12.49 -11.96
C PHE A 74 -12.91 -13.61 -12.55
N GLU A 75 -12.30 -14.53 -13.28
CA GLU A 75 -13.01 -15.62 -13.93
C GLU A 75 -13.47 -16.71 -12.95
N ASN A 76 -12.64 -17.06 -11.95
CA ASN A 76 -12.85 -18.28 -11.17
C ASN A 76 -13.27 -18.04 -9.71
N PHE A 77 -12.98 -16.87 -9.14
CA PHE A 77 -13.13 -16.65 -7.69
C PHE A 77 -13.98 -15.43 -7.34
N TYR A 78 -13.87 -14.34 -8.11
CA TYR A 78 -14.33 -13.02 -7.71
C TYR A 78 -15.79 -13.01 -7.29
N ASP A 79 -16.71 -13.54 -8.10
CA ASP A 79 -18.15 -13.51 -7.82
C ASP A 79 -18.51 -14.13 -6.46
N ASP A 80 -17.77 -15.15 -6.03
CA ASP A 80 -17.99 -15.88 -4.80
C ASP A 80 -17.29 -15.27 -3.56
N LEU A 81 -16.42 -14.29 -3.75
CA LEU A 81 -15.67 -13.65 -2.66
C LEU A 81 -16.59 -12.82 -1.74
N PRO A 82 -16.28 -12.77 -0.43
CA PRO A 82 -16.84 -11.78 0.49
C PRO A 82 -16.55 -10.35 0.02
N ARG A 83 -17.40 -9.40 0.42
CA ARG A 83 -17.27 -7.99 0.02
C ARG A 83 -15.91 -7.40 0.33
N ASP A 84 -15.37 -7.68 1.52
CA ASP A 84 -14.08 -7.14 1.96
C ASP A 84 -12.94 -7.66 1.09
N GLU A 85 -13.02 -8.91 0.64
CA GLU A 85 -12.04 -9.51 -0.27
C GLU A 85 -12.18 -8.96 -1.70
N LYS A 86 -13.41 -8.75 -2.19
CA LYS A 86 -13.64 -8.05 -3.47
C LYS A 86 -12.99 -6.66 -3.46
N MET A 87 -13.19 -5.90 -2.38
CA MET A 87 -12.56 -4.57 -2.23
C MET A 87 -11.03 -4.65 -2.28
N ILE A 88 -10.43 -5.69 -1.67
CA ILE A 88 -8.98 -5.90 -1.74
C ILE A 88 -8.53 -6.16 -3.18
N VAL A 89 -9.22 -7.05 -3.90
CA VAL A 89 -8.92 -7.34 -5.31
C VAL A 89 -9.05 -6.08 -6.16
N ASP A 90 -10.16 -5.35 -6.04
CA ASP A 90 -10.43 -4.13 -6.80
C ASP A 90 -9.34 -3.08 -6.55
N CYS A 91 -8.94 -2.87 -5.28
CA CYS A 91 -7.86 -1.95 -4.95
C CYS A 91 -6.50 -2.41 -5.50
N LEU A 92 -6.19 -3.71 -5.44
CA LEU A 92 -4.92 -4.22 -5.97
C LEU A 92 -4.85 -4.04 -7.49
N GLN A 93 -5.93 -4.37 -8.21
CA GLN A 93 -6.02 -4.18 -9.65
C GLN A 93 -5.87 -2.70 -10.00
N ALA A 94 -6.63 -1.82 -9.35
CA ALA A 94 -6.56 -0.39 -9.61
C ALA A 94 -5.16 0.20 -9.34
N ILE A 95 -4.48 -0.24 -8.27
CA ILE A 95 -3.09 0.19 -8.00
C ILE A 95 -2.16 -0.24 -9.14
N ASP A 96 -2.34 -1.44 -9.68
CA ASP A 96 -1.52 -1.98 -10.76
C ASP A 96 -1.81 -1.25 -12.09
N GLU A 97 -3.10 -1.08 -12.45
CA GLU A 97 -3.55 -0.36 -13.65
C GLU A 97 -3.08 1.11 -13.65
N VAL A 98 -3.22 1.80 -12.52
CA VAL A 98 -2.76 3.19 -12.38
C VAL A 98 -1.25 3.29 -12.63
N ARG A 99 -0.46 2.31 -12.16
CA ARG A 99 0.99 2.26 -12.39
C ARG A 99 1.36 1.88 -13.81
N ALA A 100 0.66 0.93 -14.42
CA ALA A 100 0.95 0.44 -15.76
C ALA A 100 0.60 1.48 -16.84
N THR A 101 -0.46 2.27 -16.61
CA THR A 101 -1.02 3.20 -17.60
C THR A 101 -0.70 4.67 -17.32
N ASP A 102 -0.08 4.98 -16.17
CA ASP A 102 0.08 6.35 -15.65
C ASP A 102 -1.26 7.13 -15.64
N ASN A 103 -2.37 6.46 -15.34
CA ASN A 103 -3.71 7.03 -15.36
C ASN A 103 -4.45 6.86 -14.03
N GLU A 104 -4.57 7.96 -13.28
CA GLU A 104 -5.26 8.03 -11.99
C GLU A 104 -6.77 7.71 -12.07
N GLN A 105 -7.38 7.82 -13.25
CA GLN A 105 -8.82 7.59 -13.42
C GLN A 105 -9.24 6.15 -13.05
N TYR A 106 -8.36 5.17 -13.24
CA TYR A 106 -8.61 3.78 -12.82
C TYR A 106 -8.74 3.66 -11.30
N GLY A 107 -8.08 4.53 -10.53
CA GLY A 107 -8.14 4.53 -9.07
C GLY A 107 -9.23 5.41 -8.48
N ILE A 108 -9.54 6.55 -9.10
CA ILE A 108 -10.49 7.54 -8.55
C ILE A 108 -11.88 6.93 -8.31
N ALA A 109 -12.33 6.02 -9.17
CA ALA A 109 -13.64 5.37 -9.01
C ALA A 109 -13.79 4.60 -7.69
N LEU A 110 -12.69 4.11 -7.12
CA LEU A 110 -12.66 3.40 -5.83
C LEU A 110 -12.44 4.35 -4.63
N LEU A 111 -12.04 5.59 -4.89
CA LEU A 111 -11.84 6.65 -3.90
C LEU A 111 -13.12 7.50 -3.77
N ASP A 112 -14.23 6.84 -3.45
CA ASP A 112 -15.54 7.45 -3.29
C ASP A 112 -15.72 8.13 -1.92
N GLU A 113 -16.95 8.54 -1.60
CA GLU A 113 -17.30 9.16 -0.29
C GLU A 113 -16.87 8.31 0.92
N SER A 114 -16.72 6.98 0.77
CA SER A 114 -16.23 6.12 1.86
C SER A 114 -14.77 6.41 2.24
N PHE A 115 -14.00 7.06 1.36
CA PHE A 115 -12.66 7.52 1.69
C PHE A 115 -12.68 8.65 2.73
N GLU A 116 -13.70 9.51 2.71
CA GLU A 116 -13.83 10.60 3.69
C GLU A 116 -14.11 10.06 5.12
N GLU A 117 -14.60 8.82 5.24
CA GLU A 117 -14.75 8.18 6.56
C GLU A 117 -13.39 7.85 7.21
N LEU A 118 -12.33 7.64 6.40
CA LEU A 118 -11.00 7.27 6.87
C LEU A 118 -10.35 8.36 7.73
N TRP A 119 -10.75 9.63 7.57
CA TRP A 119 -10.23 10.73 8.39
C TRP A 119 -10.60 10.60 9.87
N ASN A 120 -11.75 10.00 10.16
CA ASN A 120 -12.28 9.89 11.52
C ASN A 120 -11.87 8.59 12.24
N GLN A 121 -11.32 7.63 11.51
CA GLN A 121 -10.90 6.36 12.07
C GLN A 121 -9.66 6.50 12.96
N ARG A 122 -9.57 5.71 14.03
CA ARG A 122 -8.38 5.68 14.89
C ARG A 122 -7.31 4.73 14.38
N GLU A 123 -7.75 3.60 13.85
CA GLU A 123 -6.92 2.53 13.31
C GLU A 123 -7.39 2.21 11.90
N PHE A 124 -6.47 1.74 11.05
CA PHE A 124 -6.76 1.38 9.67
C PHE A 124 -6.87 -0.14 9.53
N SER A 125 -7.90 -0.60 8.85
CA SER A 125 -7.97 -1.99 8.40
C SER A 125 -7.06 -2.22 7.18
N PHE A 126 -6.85 -3.48 6.82
CA PHE A 126 -6.09 -3.86 5.62
C PHE A 126 -6.64 -3.20 4.34
N SER A 127 -7.96 -3.18 4.16
CA SER A 127 -8.58 -2.51 3.02
C SER A 127 -8.41 -1.00 3.07
N ASP A 128 -8.44 -0.39 4.26
CA ASP A 128 -8.22 1.05 4.42
C ASP A 128 -6.80 1.43 3.99
N LEU A 129 -5.80 0.64 4.40
CA LEU A 129 -4.41 0.83 3.99
C LEU A 129 -4.25 0.73 2.46
N LEU A 130 -4.92 -0.21 1.79
CA LEU A 130 -4.91 -0.29 0.33
C LEU A 130 -5.55 0.93 -0.34
N LYS A 131 -6.70 1.40 0.17
CA LYS A 131 -7.33 2.63 -0.33
C LYS A 131 -6.43 3.85 -0.14
N ILE A 132 -5.78 3.98 1.02
CA ILE A 132 -4.85 5.08 1.31
C ILE A 132 -3.64 5.02 0.37
N ARG A 133 -3.11 3.82 0.10
CA ARG A 133 -2.04 3.64 -0.88
C ARG A 133 -2.47 4.06 -2.28
N LEU A 134 -3.66 3.66 -2.72
CA LEU A 134 -4.24 4.07 -4.01
C LEU A 134 -4.43 5.58 -4.07
N TYR A 135 -4.93 6.21 -2.99
CA TYR A 135 -5.07 7.65 -2.87
C TYR A 135 -3.74 8.39 -3.08
N PHE A 136 -2.67 8.00 -2.38
CA PHE A 136 -1.38 8.65 -2.57
C PHE A 136 -0.85 8.51 -4.01
N LEU A 137 -1.02 7.33 -4.61
CA LEU A 137 -0.61 7.09 -5.98
C LEU A 137 -1.36 7.98 -6.97
N CYS A 138 -2.70 8.02 -6.88
CA CYS A 138 -3.54 8.85 -7.75
C CYS A 138 -3.21 10.34 -7.59
N SER A 139 -3.09 10.84 -6.36
CA SER A 139 -2.80 12.25 -6.11
C SER A 139 -1.41 12.65 -6.59
N TYR A 140 -0.42 11.76 -6.49
CA TYR A 140 0.92 12.00 -7.03
C TYR A 140 0.89 12.18 -8.56
N LEU A 141 0.22 11.27 -9.27
CA LEU A 141 0.07 11.34 -10.73
C LEU A 141 -0.72 12.58 -11.17
N GLU A 142 -1.81 12.88 -10.48
CA GLU A 142 -2.60 14.08 -10.73
C GLU A 142 -1.75 15.35 -10.58
N ASN A 143 -0.91 15.43 -9.53
CA ASN A 143 0.01 16.55 -9.36
C ASN A 143 0.97 16.67 -10.55
N ILE A 144 1.57 15.57 -11.00
CA ILE A 144 2.48 15.57 -12.17
C ILE A 144 1.75 16.10 -13.41
N LYS A 145 0.52 15.63 -13.66
CA LYS A 145 -0.27 16.02 -14.84
C LYS A 145 -0.73 17.47 -14.79
N LYS A 146 -1.18 17.96 -13.63
CA LYS A 146 -1.66 19.35 -13.45
C LYS A 146 -0.53 20.35 -13.19
N GLY A 147 0.67 19.86 -12.86
CA GLY A 147 1.81 20.66 -12.41
C GLY A 147 1.74 21.04 -10.93
N GLN A 148 0.54 21.28 -10.40
CA GLN A 148 0.35 21.56 -8.97
C GLN A 148 -1.09 21.23 -8.52
N LEU A 149 -1.23 20.52 -7.40
CA LEU A 149 -2.51 20.33 -6.71
C LEU A 149 -2.98 21.62 -6.02
N SER A 150 -4.28 21.72 -5.75
CA SER A 150 -4.81 22.82 -4.93
C SER A 150 -4.25 22.76 -3.50
N ILE A 151 -4.22 23.91 -2.81
CA ILE A 151 -3.75 24.00 -1.42
C ILE A 151 -4.55 23.05 -0.51
N SER A 152 -5.86 22.88 -0.76
CA SER A 152 -6.69 21.98 0.03
C SER A 152 -6.32 20.51 -0.17
N GLU A 153 -6.02 20.09 -1.40
CA GLU A 153 -5.60 18.71 -1.71
C GLU A 153 -4.22 18.42 -1.12
N GLN A 154 -3.30 19.38 -1.22
CA GLN A 154 -1.98 19.32 -0.59
C GLN A 154 -2.08 19.13 0.94
N GLN A 155 -2.93 19.90 1.62
CA GLN A 155 -3.17 19.77 3.05
C GLN A 155 -3.79 18.40 3.41
N LYS A 156 -4.75 17.92 2.62
CA LYS A 156 -5.31 16.58 2.82
C LYS A 156 -4.21 15.51 2.70
N LEU A 157 -3.39 15.55 1.65
CA LEU A 157 -2.27 14.61 1.48
C LEU A 157 -1.33 14.60 2.69
N GLN A 158 -0.90 15.78 3.14
CA GLN A 158 -0.02 15.94 4.29
C GLN A 158 -0.62 15.31 5.55
N LEU A 159 -1.88 15.65 5.86
CA LEU A 159 -2.58 15.17 7.05
C LEU A 159 -2.79 13.65 7.01
N MET A 160 -3.15 13.09 5.86
CA MET A 160 -3.31 11.64 5.74
C MET A 160 -1.97 10.94 5.93
N PHE A 161 -0.91 11.45 5.32
CA PHE A 161 0.41 10.83 5.41
C PHE A 161 0.97 10.90 6.83
N GLN A 162 0.82 12.04 7.51
CA GLN A 162 1.16 12.16 8.92
C GLN A 162 0.35 11.18 9.79
N LYS A 163 -0.94 11.03 9.51
CA LYS A 163 -1.80 10.07 10.22
C LYS A 163 -1.35 8.63 10.03
N VAL A 164 -0.94 8.26 8.81
CA VAL A 164 -0.35 6.92 8.53
C VAL A 164 0.93 6.73 9.33
N CYS A 165 1.88 7.66 9.25
CA CYS A 165 3.15 7.60 9.99
C CYS A 165 2.94 7.43 11.50
N ASN A 166 1.95 8.12 12.07
CA ASN A 166 1.65 8.03 13.50
C ASN A 166 0.99 6.70 13.91
N ASN A 167 0.37 5.98 12.97
CA ASN A 167 -0.33 4.71 13.24
C ASN A 167 0.48 3.45 12.89
N VAL A 168 1.70 3.59 12.36
CA VAL A 168 2.55 2.46 11.97
C VAL A 168 2.71 1.45 13.10
N GLU A 169 2.98 1.92 14.32
CA GLU A 169 3.25 1.06 15.48
C GLU A 169 1.99 0.38 16.04
N ASN A 170 0.81 0.86 15.67
CA ASN A 170 -0.48 0.27 16.06
C ASN A 170 -0.88 -0.88 15.12
N SER A 171 -0.21 -1.04 13.98
CA SER A 171 -0.54 -2.05 12.99
C SER A 171 -0.07 -3.45 13.42
N GLY A 172 -0.83 -4.48 13.04
CA GLY A 172 -0.43 -5.87 13.25
C GLY A 172 0.87 -6.18 12.52
N THR A 173 1.70 -7.06 13.10
CA THR A 173 3.00 -7.42 12.49
C THR A 173 2.84 -8.00 11.08
N ASP A 174 1.78 -8.77 10.85
CA ASP A 174 1.47 -9.39 9.55
C ASP A 174 1.08 -8.36 8.49
N ASP A 175 0.66 -7.15 8.87
CA ASP A 175 0.24 -6.08 7.95
C ASP A 175 1.37 -5.06 7.69
N LEU A 176 2.50 -5.15 8.39
CA LEU A 176 3.58 -4.16 8.29
C LEU A 176 4.20 -4.06 6.89
N PHE A 177 4.16 -5.14 6.09
CA PHE A 177 4.59 -5.08 4.70
C PHE A 177 3.70 -4.14 3.87
N LEU A 178 2.40 -4.13 4.13
CA LEU A 178 1.45 -3.25 3.46
C LEU A 178 1.62 -1.81 3.96
N VAL A 179 1.79 -1.61 5.26
CA VAL A 179 2.08 -0.29 5.84
C VAL A 179 3.33 0.32 5.21
N ARG A 180 4.41 -0.46 5.06
CA ARG A 180 5.62 -0.05 4.33
C ARG A 180 5.30 0.41 2.91
N ASP A 181 4.50 -0.35 2.18
CA ASP A 181 4.12 0.00 0.81
C ASP A 181 3.25 1.27 0.74
N VAL A 182 2.38 1.50 1.74
CA VAL A 182 1.62 2.76 1.89
C VAL A 182 2.59 3.91 2.14
N LEU A 183 3.59 3.71 3.00
CA LEU A 183 4.62 4.72 3.27
C LEU A 183 5.37 5.09 2.00
N PHE A 184 5.81 4.10 1.20
CA PHE A 184 6.46 4.36 -0.08
C PHE A 184 5.60 5.16 -1.05
N ALA A 185 4.30 4.84 -1.16
CA ALA A 185 3.38 5.61 -2.00
C ALA A 185 3.22 7.06 -1.48
N GLY A 186 3.17 7.24 -0.15
CA GLY A 186 2.99 8.55 0.48
C GLY A 186 4.19 9.48 0.41
N LEU A 187 5.42 8.96 0.26
CA LEU A 187 6.65 9.77 0.17
C LEU A 187 6.62 10.80 -0.96
N GLY A 188 5.95 10.49 -2.08
CA GLY A 188 5.74 11.45 -3.16
C GLY A 188 5.09 12.74 -2.64
N SER A 189 4.16 12.64 -1.68
CA SER A 189 3.51 13.79 -1.05
C SER A 189 4.52 14.69 -0.31
N CYS A 190 5.51 14.12 0.38
CA CYS A 190 6.52 14.92 1.06
C CYS A 190 7.40 15.72 0.09
N GLU A 191 7.80 15.09 -1.02
CA GLU A 191 8.57 15.77 -2.06
C GLU A 191 7.75 16.91 -2.69
N LEU A 192 6.46 16.66 -2.97
CA LEU A 192 5.56 17.66 -3.53
C LEU A 192 5.38 18.89 -2.62
N LEU A 193 5.33 18.67 -1.31
CA LEU A 193 5.06 19.71 -0.31
C LEU A 193 6.32 20.34 0.25
N ASN A 194 7.50 19.82 -0.10
CA ASN A 194 8.78 20.16 0.51
C ASN A 194 8.75 20.03 2.05
N ASP A 195 8.04 19.01 2.55
CA ASP A 195 7.90 18.74 3.99
C ASP A 195 8.96 17.75 4.47
N LEU A 196 10.14 18.29 4.77
CA LEU A 196 11.31 17.54 5.22
C LEU A 196 11.10 16.82 6.55
N GLU A 197 10.33 17.42 7.48
CA GLU A 197 10.07 16.80 8.78
C GLU A 197 9.19 15.56 8.63
N LEU A 198 8.15 15.66 7.80
CA LEU A 198 7.30 14.50 7.49
C LEU A 198 8.05 13.44 6.68
N PHE A 199 8.93 13.85 5.76
CA PHE A 199 9.80 12.92 5.04
C PHE A 199 10.68 12.13 6.01
N LYS A 200 11.36 12.84 6.93
CA LYS A 200 12.20 12.23 7.96
C LYS A 200 11.42 11.25 8.83
N LEU A 201 10.24 11.65 9.28
CA LEU A 201 9.36 10.77 10.07
C LEU A 201 9.02 9.48 9.30
N ALA A 202 8.69 9.58 8.02
CA ALA A 202 8.39 8.40 7.19
C ALA A 202 9.61 7.47 7.06
N VAL A 203 10.80 8.02 6.88
CA VAL A 203 12.07 7.26 6.86
C VAL A 203 12.31 6.54 8.19
N GLU A 204 12.11 7.21 9.32
CA GLU A 204 12.24 6.60 10.65
C GLU A 204 11.27 5.43 10.82
N LYS A 205 10.03 5.58 10.33
CA LYS A 205 9.02 4.51 10.36
C LYS A 205 9.36 3.35 9.42
N LEU A 206 9.89 3.60 8.23
CA LEU A 206 10.35 2.54 7.32
C LEU A 206 11.48 1.70 7.94
N ASN A 207 12.44 2.34 8.62
CA ASN A 207 13.49 1.63 9.34
C ASN A 207 12.96 0.85 10.53
N TRP A 208 12.03 1.44 11.30
CA TRP A 208 11.38 0.74 12.39
C TRP A 208 10.66 -0.53 11.91
N ILE A 209 9.94 -0.45 10.78
CA ILE A 209 9.30 -1.62 10.17
C ILE A 209 10.35 -2.68 9.82
N SER A 210 11.44 -2.29 9.16
CA SER A 210 12.50 -3.22 8.73
C SER A 210 13.15 -3.95 9.91
N GLU A 211 13.41 -3.24 11.01
CA GLU A 211 13.91 -3.84 12.25
C GLU A 211 12.88 -4.74 12.93
N LYS A 212 11.60 -4.32 12.94
CA LYS A 212 10.51 -5.04 13.58
C LYS A 212 10.20 -6.37 12.87
N THR A 213 10.17 -6.36 11.55
CA THR A 213 9.85 -7.55 10.73
C THR A 213 11.08 -8.42 10.46
N ARG A 214 12.29 -7.86 10.61
CA ARG A 214 13.55 -8.49 10.14
C ARG A 214 13.54 -8.80 8.64
N ASP A 215 12.64 -8.16 7.87
CA ASP A 215 12.59 -8.26 6.42
C ASP A 215 13.50 -7.19 5.80
N PHE A 216 14.76 -7.57 5.58
CA PHE A 216 15.76 -6.68 4.97
C PHE A 216 15.76 -6.71 3.44
N GLN A 217 14.88 -7.48 2.78
CA GLN A 217 14.87 -7.58 1.33
C GLN A 217 14.59 -6.22 0.66
N LYS A 218 13.82 -5.36 1.33
CA LYS A 218 13.50 -4.01 0.86
C LYS A 218 14.43 -2.91 1.40
N GLN A 219 15.39 -3.26 2.25
CA GLN A 219 16.29 -2.27 2.86
C GLN A 219 17.11 -1.44 1.85
N PRO A 220 17.57 -1.98 0.70
CA PRO A 220 18.21 -1.14 -0.32
C PRO A 220 17.31 0.00 -0.81
N ILE A 221 15.99 -0.20 -0.85
CA ILE A 221 15.01 0.81 -1.25
C ILE A 221 14.76 1.81 -0.12
N VAL A 222 14.76 1.36 1.14
CA VAL A 222 14.69 2.26 2.30
C VAL A 222 15.92 3.18 2.33
N LEU A 223 17.11 2.63 2.12
CA LEU A 223 18.36 3.41 2.03
C LEU A 223 18.38 4.37 0.83
N MET A 224 17.73 3.99 -0.28
CA MET A 224 17.52 4.87 -1.43
C MET A 224 16.67 6.10 -1.05
N VAL A 225 15.58 5.87 -0.32
CA VAL A 225 14.73 6.97 0.18
C VAL A 225 15.49 7.83 1.21
N GLU A 226 16.26 7.21 2.11
CA GLU A 226 17.10 7.93 3.07
C GLU A 226 18.07 8.89 2.39
N TRP A 227 18.77 8.45 1.33
CA TRP A 227 19.70 9.36 0.66
C TRP A 227 18.96 10.56 0.06
N LYS A 228 17.72 10.40 -0.41
CA LYS A 228 16.95 11.50 -1.02
C LYS A 228 16.62 12.58 0.01
N TYR A 229 16.35 12.16 1.25
CA TYR A 229 16.25 13.07 2.38
C TYR A 229 17.59 13.76 2.67
N TYR A 230 18.67 12.98 2.77
CA TYR A 230 19.98 13.52 3.11
C TYR A 230 20.59 14.41 2.02
N LEU A 231 20.25 14.22 0.75
CA LEU A 231 20.67 15.12 -0.33
C LEU A 231 20.24 16.58 -0.10
N GLN A 232 19.18 16.78 0.69
CA GLN A 232 18.65 18.10 1.03
C GLN A 232 19.26 18.69 2.33
N THR A 233 20.02 17.89 3.10
CA THR A 233 20.46 18.26 4.46
C THR A 233 21.93 17.98 4.74
N ASP A 234 22.46 16.86 4.28
CA ASP A 234 23.85 16.39 4.45
C ASP A 234 24.26 15.46 3.30
N TYR A 235 25.03 16.00 2.35
CA TYR A 235 25.48 15.27 1.17
C TYR A 235 26.39 14.08 1.48
N ASP A 236 27.27 14.20 2.49
CA ASP A 236 28.20 13.13 2.83
C ASP A 236 27.45 11.92 3.40
N THR A 237 26.46 12.18 4.25
CA THR A 237 25.55 11.13 4.73
C THR A 237 24.73 10.54 3.59
N ALA A 238 24.22 11.35 2.65
CA ALA A 238 23.49 10.85 1.48
C ALA A 238 24.34 9.87 0.66
N LYS A 239 25.60 10.22 0.41
CA LYS A 239 26.55 9.37 -0.32
C LYS A 239 26.83 8.07 0.43
N GLN A 240 26.96 8.12 1.75
CA GLN A 240 27.10 6.92 2.57
C GLN A 240 25.91 5.98 2.41
N LYS A 241 24.68 6.51 2.50
CA LYS A 241 23.44 5.73 2.33
C LYS A 241 23.32 5.09 0.95
N TYR A 242 23.75 5.79 -0.09
CA TYR A 242 23.87 5.24 -1.44
C TYR A 242 24.82 4.05 -1.53
N GLU A 243 26.02 4.15 -0.95
CA GLU A 243 26.98 3.03 -0.96
C GLU A 243 26.48 1.84 -0.11
N GLU A 244 25.83 2.11 1.03
CA GLU A 244 25.18 1.08 1.86
C GLU A 244 24.07 0.34 1.07
N ALA A 245 23.22 1.08 0.36
CA ALA A 245 22.15 0.49 -0.47
C ALA A 245 22.72 -0.46 -1.52
N LYS A 246 23.81 -0.06 -2.19
CA LYS A 246 24.51 -0.89 -3.18
C LYS A 246 25.16 -2.11 -2.55
N MET A 247 25.78 -1.95 -1.39
CA MET A 247 26.40 -3.07 -0.67
C MET A 247 25.35 -4.14 -0.33
N MET A 248 24.19 -3.74 0.20
CA MET A 248 23.09 -4.68 0.48
C MET A 248 22.56 -5.34 -0.79
N ALA A 249 22.33 -4.57 -1.86
CA ALA A 249 21.87 -5.13 -3.12
C ALA A 249 22.85 -6.19 -3.69
N ARG A 250 24.17 -5.97 -3.54
CA ARG A 250 25.21 -6.97 -3.87
C ARG A 250 25.14 -8.21 -2.99
N MET A 251 24.96 -8.04 -1.68
CA MET A 251 24.84 -9.18 -0.76
C MET A 251 23.64 -10.07 -1.09
N PHE A 252 22.56 -9.50 -1.62
CA PHE A 252 21.39 -10.23 -2.11
C PHE A 252 21.55 -10.77 -3.54
N GLY A 253 22.66 -10.48 -4.23
CA GLY A 253 22.88 -10.89 -5.61
C GLY A 253 21.95 -10.23 -6.63
N ASN A 254 21.38 -9.05 -6.31
CA ASN A 254 20.42 -8.37 -7.17
C ASN A 254 21.10 -7.31 -8.06
N GLU A 255 21.72 -7.77 -9.14
CA GLU A 255 22.44 -6.89 -10.09
C GLU A 255 21.51 -5.88 -10.79
N LYS A 256 20.28 -6.26 -11.11
CA LYS A 256 19.27 -5.35 -11.68
C LYS A 256 19.03 -4.15 -10.76
N LEU A 257 18.91 -4.39 -9.45
CA LEU A 257 18.70 -3.35 -8.45
C LEU A 257 19.90 -2.42 -8.32
N ILE A 258 21.14 -2.94 -8.35
CA ILE A 258 22.35 -2.09 -8.30
C ILE A 258 22.36 -1.09 -9.45
N VAL A 259 22.07 -1.57 -10.68
CA VAL A 259 21.98 -0.70 -11.86
C VAL A 259 20.89 0.35 -11.70
N SER A 260 19.75 -0.01 -11.11
CA SER A 260 18.66 0.94 -10.84
C SER A 260 19.07 2.00 -9.82
N LEU A 261 19.74 1.61 -8.72
CA LEU A 261 20.23 2.54 -7.70
C LEU A 261 21.26 3.53 -8.28
N ASP A 262 22.17 3.06 -9.15
CA ASP A 262 23.16 3.93 -9.81
C ASP A 262 22.51 4.99 -10.71
N LYS A 263 21.46 4.58 -11.44
CA LYS A 263 20.68 5.50 -12.28
C LYS A 263 19.95 6.54 -11.44
N GLU A 264 19.31 6.12 -10.35
CA GLU A 264 18.55 7.03 -9.49
C GLU A 264 19.47 8.00 -8.75
N TRP A 265 20.60 7.53 -8.19
CA TRP A 265 21.61 8.41 -7.59
C TRP A 265 22.15 9.45 -8.57
N SER A 266 22.45 9.03 -9.81
CA SER A 266 22.93 9.94 -10.86
C SER A 266 21.88 10.98 -11.27
N LYS A 267 20.59 10.65 -11.17
CA LYS A 267 19.48 11.55 -11.46
C LYS A 267 19.23 12.53 -10.31
N ASP A 268 19.25 12.04 -9.07
CA ASP A 268 19.04 12.86 -7.87
C ASP A 268 20.18 13.87 -7.70
N ASN A 269 21.43 13.46 -7.94
CA ASN A 269 22.59 14.35 -7.83
C ASN A 269 22.65 15.46 -8.91
N LYS A 270 21.82 15.37 -9.96
CA LYS A 270 21.67 16.46 -10.95
C LYS A 270 20.63 17.49 -10.54
N ARG A 271 19.81 17.19 -9.52
CA ARG A 271 18.72 18.03 -9.03
C ARG A 271 19.15 18.90 -7.85
N VAL A 272 20.28 18.57 -7.22
CA VAL A 272 20.95 19.33 -6.16
C VAL A 272 21.97 20.28 -6.78
#